data_AF-A0A5E7JFX4-F1
#
_entry.id   AF-A0A5E7JFX4-F1
#
_cell.length_a   1.000
_cell.length_b   1.000
_cell.length_c   1.000
_cell.angle_alpha   90.00
_cell.angle_beta   90.00
_cell.angle_gamma   90.00
#
_symmetry.space_group_name_H-M   'P 1'
#
loop_
_entity.id
_entity.type
_entity.pdbx_description
1 polymer ?
#
loop_
_entity_poly.entity_id
_entity_poly.type
_entity_poly.pdbx_seq_one_letter_code
_entity_poly.pdbx_strand_id
1 'polypeptide(L)'
;MYSDPQLVRLLRGNHVFYVTGLLSSATQAIELTLARQCHRVDDERTIGFGSNPFADLSDINQRMPFVLKAAAQFDELLHDSNRYLIEQAIRDIEAGRGVR
;
A
#
# COMPACT_ATOMS: atom_id res chain seq x y z
N MET A 1 6.72 12.23 11.25
CA MET A 1 6.02 12.12 9.95
C MET A 1 4.54 12.45 10.10
N TYR A 2 3.69 11.58 10.67
CA TYR A 2 2.24 11.84 10.79
C TYR A 2 1.83 12.93 11.80
N SER A 3 2.79 13.54 12.49
CA SER A 3 2.57 14.72 13.34
C SER A 3 2.88 16.04 12.63
N ASP A 4 3.40 16.00 11.40
CA ASP A 4 3.71 17.18 10.60
C ASP A 4 2.42 17.72 9.93
N PRO A 5 1.96 18.94 10.26
CA PRO A 5 0.68 19.45 9.77
C PRO A 5 0.63 19.64 8.24
N GLN A 6 1.76 19.98 7.62
CA GLN A 6 1.84 20.18 6.17
C GLN A 6 1.70 18.83 5.45
N LEU A 7 2.40 17.80 5.92
CA LEU A 7 2.29 16.46 5.37
C LEU A 7 0.88 15.88 5.56
N VAL A 8 0.28 16.05 6.73
CA VAL A 8 -1.09 15.59 7.00
C VAL A 8 -2.07 16.22 6.02
N ARG A 9 -1.96 17.53 5.78
CA ARG A 9 -2.79 18.24 4.80
C ARG A 9 -2.60 17.68 3.38
N LEU A 10 -1.35 17.42 2.98
CA LEU A 10 -1.05 16.86 1.66
C LEU A 10 -1.62 15.44 1.49
N LEU A 11 -1.47 14.58 2.50
CA LEU A 11 -2.02 13.21 2.47
C LEU A 11 -3.54 13.20 2.35
N ARG A 12 -4.23 14.01 3.18
CA ARG A 12 -5.69 14.15 3.12
C ARG A 12 -6.14 14.72 1.77
N GLY A 13 -5.47 15.76 1.28
CA GLY A 13 -5.76 16.36 -0.02
C GLY A 13 -5.63 15.36 -1.17
N ASN A 14 -4.50 14.65 -1.24
CA ASN A 14 -4.28 13.59 -2.24
C ASN A 14 -5.41 12.54 -2.18
N HIS A 15 -5.77 12.07 -0.98
CA HIS A 15 -6.81 11.05 -0.83
C HIS A 15 -8.19 11.53 -1.29
N VAL A 16 -8.62 12.72 -0.87
CA VAL A 16 -9.90 13.32 -1.29
C VAL A 16 -9.97 13.39 -2.82
N PHE A 17 -8.93 13.95 -3.46
CA PHE A 17 -8.95 14.12 -4.91
C PHE A 17 -8.90 12.79 -5.65
N TYR A 18 -8.12 11.81 -5.16
CA TYR A 18 -8.07 10.46 -5.73
C TYR A 18 -9.45 9.78 -5.67
N VAL A 19 -10.09 9.75 -4.50
CA VAL A 19 -11.37 9.07 -4.30
C VAL A 19 -12.52 9.74 -5.07
N THR A 20 -12.52 11.07 -5.17
CA THR A 20 -13.59 11.82 -5.83
C THR A 20 -13.40 11.98 -7.34
N GLY A 21 -12.20 11.71 -7.86
CA GLY A 21 -11.88 11.92 -9.28
C GLY A 21 -11.87 13.38 -9.73
N LEU A 22 -11.87 14.34 -8.79
CA LEU A 22 -11.94 15.78 -9.07
C LEU A 22 -10.69 16.31 -9.81
N LEU A 23 -9.55 15.64 -9.68
CA LEU A 23 -8.31 15.92 -10.39
C LEU A 23 -7.72 14.61 -10.91
N SER A 24 -7.79 14.35 -12.22
CA SER A 24 -7.47 13.03 -12.78
C SER A 24 -5.99 12.78 -13.05
N SER A 25 -5.11 13.79 -12.97
CA SER A 25 -3.73 13.69 -13.48
C SER A 25 -2.61 13.83 -12.45
N ALA A 26 -2.89 14.18 -11.18
CA ALA A 26 -1.85 14.46 -10.18
C ALA A 26 -1.99 13.67 -8.87
N THR A 27 -3.00 12.81 -8.73
CA THR A 27 -3.29 12.12 -7.47
C THR A 27 -3.08 10.64 -7.61
N GLN A 28 -2.49 10.03 -6.59
CA GLN A 28 -2.21 8.61 -6.57
C GLN A 28 -2.90 7.94 -5.39
N ALA A 29 -3.33 6.70 -5.60
CA ALA A 29 -3.90 5.89 -4.56
C ALA A 29 -2.91 5.68 -3.41
N ILE A 30 -3.42 5.66 -2.17
CA ILE A 30 -2.66 5.20 -1.02
C ILE A 30 -2.85 3.69 -0.92
N GLU A 31 -1.80 2.95 -1.25
CA GLU A 31 -1.85 1.49 -1.41
C GLU A 31 -0.61 0.83 -0.82
N LEU A 32 -0.81 -0.42 -0.39
CA LEU A 32 0.26 -1.36 -0.07
C LEU A 32 0.12 -2.55 -1.03
N THR A 33 1.20 -2.88 -1.71
CA THR A 33 1.22 -3.93 -2.72
C THR A 33 2.33 -4.92 -2.39
N LEU A 34 2.02 -6.21 -2.40
CA LEU A 34 2.98 -7.31 -2.20
C LEU A 34 3.60 -7.75 -3.54
N ALA A 35 4.05 -6.78 -4.33
CA ALA A 35 4.68 -7.00 -5.63
C ALA A 35 5.60 -5.83 -6.01
N ARG A 36 6.60 -6.12 -6.84
CA ARG A 36 7.50 -5.09 -7.40
C ARG A 36 6.81 -4.40 -8.58
N GLN A 37 5.79 -3.60 -8.32
CA GLN A 37 5.07 -2.83 -9.34
C GLN A 37 4.96 -1.36 -8.95
N CYS A 38 5.22 -0.49 -9.91
CA CYS A 38 5.10 0.97 -9.76
C CYS A 38 3.72 1.49 -10.23
N HIS A 39 2.89 0.61 -10.80
CA HIS A 39 1.54 0.91 -11.24
C HIS A 39 0.56 0.01 -10.49
N ARG A 40 -0.62 0.57 -10.20
CA ARG A 40 -1.73 -0.19 -9.65
C ARG A 40 -2.08 -1.34 -10.60
N VAL A 41 -2.10 -2.55 -10.07
CA VAL A 41 -2.68 -3.71 -10.74
C VAL A 41 -3.93 -4.04 -9.96
N ASP A 42 -5.07 -4.09 -10.65
CA ASP A 42 -6.33 -4.51 -10.04
C ASP A 42 -6.33 -6.04 -9.87
N ASP A 43 -5.51 -6.48 -8.94
CA ASP A 43 -5.50 -7.84 -8.42
C ASP A 43 -5.67 -7.82 -6.89
N GLU A 44 -5.93 -8.99 -6.32
CA GLU A 44 -6.13 -9.14 -4.88
C GLU A 44 -4.85 -8.86 -4.06
N ARG A 45 -3.69 -8.61 -4.70
CA ARG A 45 -2.40 -8.35 -4.06
C ARG A 45 -2.20 -6.89 -3.69
N THR A 46 -3.12 -6.02 -4.10
CA THR A 46 -3.10 -4.59 -3.80
C THR A 46 -4.14 -4.25 -2.75
N ILE A 47 -3.69 -3.76 -1.60
CA ILE A 47 -4.55 -3.27 -0.53
C ILE A 47 -4.60 -1.76 -0.61
N GLY A 48 -5.78 -1.21 -0.90
CA GLY A 48 -6.05 0.22 -0.85
C GLY A 48 -6.43 0.70 0.55
N PHE A 49 -6.14 1.97 0.84
CA PHE A 49 -6.47 2.60 2.13
C PHE A 49 -7.97 2.71 2.39
N GLY A 50 -8.77 2.90 1.33
CA GLY A 50 -10.22 2.99 1.40
C GLY A 50 -10.81 3.87 0.30
N SER A 51 -12.13 3.93 0.26
CA SER A 51 -12.93 4.75 -0.68
C SER A 51 -13.74 5.85 0.01
N ASN A 52 -13.52 6.09 1.32
CA ASN A 52 -14.13 7.20 2.02
C ASN A 52 -13.28 8.46 1.80
N PRO A 53 -13.79 9.53 1.16
CA PRO A 53 -13.02 10.76 0.92
C PRO A 53 -12.44 11.39 2.18
N PHE A 54 -13.06 11.15 3.34
CA PHE A 54 -12.63 11.69 4.63
C PHE A 54 -11.67 10.77 5.40
N ALA A 55 -11.25 9.65 4.82
CA ALA A 55 -10.27 8.78 5.47
C ALA A 55 -8.92 9.50 5.63
N ASP A 56 -8.24 9.22 6.73
CA ASP A 56 -7.03 9.92 7.13
C ASP A 56 -5.91 8.95 7.53
N LEU A 57 -4.89 8.82 6.67
CA LEU A 57 -3.73 7.98 6.93
C LEU A 57 -2.90 8.45 8.15
N SER A 58 -3.03 9.71 8.54
CA SER A 58 -2.33 10.23 9.72
C SER A 58 -2.96 9.79 11.04
N ASP A 59 -4.26 9.52 11.04
CA ASP A 59 -4.98 8.95 12.17
C ASP A 59 -4.53 7.51 12.40
N ILE A 60 -3.92 7.24 13.55
CA ILE A 60 -3.43 5.91 13.91
C ILE A 60 -4.54 4.86 13.89
N ASN A 61 -5.78 5.24 14.25
CA ASN A 61 -6.90 4.33 14.31
C ASN A 61 -7.42 3.93 12.92
N GLN A 62 -7.09 4.70 11.88
CA GLN A 62 -7.39 4.39 10.50
C GLN A 62 -6.18 3.75 9.79
N ARG A 63 -4.97 4.22 10.10
CA ARG A 63 -3.71 3.68 9.55
C ARG A 63 -3.45 2.25 9.97
N MET A 64 -3.58 1.93 11.26
CA MET A 64 -3.19 0.61 11.75
C MET A 64 -4.04 -0.51 11.17
N PRO A 65 -5.38 -0.41 11.04
CA PRO A 65 -6.17 -1.41 10.33
C PRO A 65 -5.71 -1.64 8.88
N PHE A 66 -5.39 -0.57 8.14
CA PHE A 66 -4.86 -0.67 6.78
C PHE A 66 -3.52 -1.41 6.72
N VAL A 67 -2.58 -1.02 7.59
CA VAL A 67 -1.25 -1.65 7.66
C VAL A 67 -1.36 -3.12 8.08
N LEU A 68 -2.22 -3.43 9.07
CA LEU A 68 -2.42 -4.79 9.56
C LEU A 68 -3.06 -5.69 8.50
N LYS A 69 -3.97 -5.16 7.68
CA LYS A 69 -4.53 -5.90 6.54
C LYS A 69 -3.42 -6.32 5.56
N ALA A 70 -2.48 -5.43 5.27
CA ALA A 70 -1.33 -5.74 4.42
C ALA A 70 -0.35 -6.73 5.07
N ALA A 71 -0.12 -6.59 6.37
CA ALA A 71 0.70 -7.52 7.13
C ALA A 71 0.08 -8.93 7.16
N ALA A 72 -1.24 -9.04 7.34
CA ALA A 72 -1.96 -10.31 7.32
C ALA A 72 -1.84 -11.03 5.96
N GLN A 73 -1.97 -10.30 4.86
CA GLN A 73 -1.78 -10.89 3.53
C GLN A 73 -0.34 -11.38 3.33
N PHE A 74 0.66 -10.66 3.83
CA PHE A 74 2.04 -11.13 3.80
C PHE A 74 2.24 -12.37 4.68
N ASP A 75 1.62 -12.41 5.87
CA ASP A 75 1.67 -13.56 6.76
C ASP A 75 1.06 -14.82 6.13
N GLU A 76 -0.05 -14.69 5.39
CA GLU A 76 -0.62 -15.78 4.60
C GLU A 76 0.38 -16.33 3.57
N LEU A 77 1.11 -15.46 2.87
CA LEU A 77 2.15 -15.88 1.92
C LEU A 77 3.31 -16.63 2.58
N LEU A 78 3.63 -16.31 3.84
CA LEU A 78 4.67 -17.01 4.60
C LEU A 78 4.21 -18.40 5.08
N HIS A 79 2.90 -18.61 5.22
CA HIS A 79 2.31 -19.88 5.64
C HIS A 79 1.83 -20.75 4.47
N ASP A 80 1.82 -20.22 3.24
CA ASP A 80 1.46 -20.96 2.04
C ASP A 80 2.53 -22.00 1.64
N SER A 81 2.07 -23.04 0.94
CA SER A 81 2.92 -24.07 0.33
C SER A 81 4.03 -23.52 -0.58
N ASN A 82 3.84 -22.33 -1.13
CA ASN A 82 4.81 -21.65 -1.99
C ASN A 82 5.74 -20.68 -1.26
N ARG A 83 5.83 -20.75 0.08
CA ARG A 83 6.76 -19.93 0.90
C ARG A 83 8.19 -19.87 0.32
N TYR A 84 8.67 -20.98 -0.26
CA TYR A 84 10.01 -21.05 -0.87
C TYR A 84 10.19 -20.03 -2.01
N LEU A 85 9.13 -19.71 -2.76
CA LEU A 85 9.17 -18.68 -3.81
C LEU A 85 9.35 -17.28 -3.21
N ILE A 86 8.71 -17.00 -2.07
CA ILE A 86 8.87 -15.73 -1.35
C ILE A 86 10.29 -15.59 -0.81
N GLU A 87 10.83 -16.64 -0.18
CA GLU A 87 12.21 -16.63 0.31
C GLU A 87 13.22 -16.45 -0.83
N GLN A 88 13.01 -17.13 -1.96
CA GLN A 88 13.84 -16.98 -3.14
C GLN A 88 13.77 -15.57 -3.70
N ALA A 89 12.58 -14.98 -3.81
CA ALA A 89 12.40 -13.60 -4.28
C ALA A 89 13.12 -12.58 -3.37
N ILE A 90 13.07 -12.77 -2.04
CA ILE A 90 13.79 -11.92 -1.08
C ILE A 90 15.31 -12.05 -1.29
N ARG A 91 15.84 -13.27 -1.41
CA ARG A 91 17.27 -13.52 -1.68
C ARG A 91 17.71 -12.95 -3.04
N ASP A 92 16.83 -12.99 -4.04
CA ASP A 92 17.11 -12.43 -5.36
C ASP A 92 17.12 -10.89 -5.32
N ILE A 93 16.23 -10.26 -4.56
CA ILE A 93 16.28 -8.81 -4.29
C ILE A 93 17.58 -8.43 -3.58
N GLU A 94 17.93 -9.14 -2.50
CA GLU A 94 19.16 -8.91 -1.72
C GLU A 94 20.40 -9.00 -2.62
N ALA A 95 20.44 -9.99 -3.51
CA ALA A 95 21.52 -10.18 -4.46
C ALA A 95 21.47 -9.24 -5.68
N GLY A 96 20.54 -8.28 -5.72
CA GLY A 96 20.38 -7.32 -6.82
C GLY A 96 19.82 -7.91 -8.12
N ARG A 97 19.32 -9.15 -8.10
CA ARG A 97 18.67 -9.82 -9.24
C ARG A 97 17.21 -9.38 -9.44
N GLY A 98 16.61 -8.82 -8.40
CA GLY A 98 15.21 -8.37 -8.40
C GLY A 98 14.21 -9.52 -8.26
N VAL A 99 12.93 -9.24 -8.47
CA VAL A 99 11.84 -10.24 -8.48
C VAL A 99 11.63 -10.72 -9.91
N ARG A 100 11.54 -12.04 -10.12
CA ARG A 100 11.27 -12.69 -11.41
C ARG A 100 9.93 -13.39 -11.38
#